data_AF-A0A127Q9C7-F1
#
_entry.id   AF-A0A127Q9C7-F1
#
_cell.length_a   1.000
_cell.length_b   1.000
_cell.length_c   1.000
_cell.angle_alpha   90.00
_cell.angle_beta   90.00
_cell.angle_gamma   90.00
#
_symmetry.space_group_name_H-M   'P 1'
#
loop_
_entity.id
_entity.type
_entity.pdbx_description
1 polymer ?
#
loop_
_entity_poly.entity_id
_entity_poly.type
_entity_poly.pdbx_seq_one_letter_code
_entity_poly.pdbx_strand_id
1 'polypeptide(L)'
;MLMPILKLILKPIRQRGFSLVELLVAMTLGTALVLLSSTLYFSSKASFRLNDEKLRLQQDGSHAMGVMAQNLRQAGFGKLASAGSLAVTDFIEADGQPAQGLRGCAYGFARPLGPGKDFSCSNAAGMAAFEVAYRTDNYADPASGAGVDCNGSKVQPIAVPVDHPAYRLGPQVSIAKNLFFVARRAGSTASALYCQGNGNNNSAQPLLNNVEQFQLAYDVADASPRRWLDASQVSALSDDQLSNWKRVTSVRLCLQIPGEQMVSAEVQHYVDCDGAARVAEDRSLRQVFTSTVTLRNQAVAIQVPP
;
A
#
# COMPACT_ATOMS: atom_id res chain seq x y z
N MET A 1 -49.39 45.87 -73.83
CA MET A 1 -50.02 44.59 -73.43
C MET A 1 -50.03 44.56 -71.90
N LEU A 2 -51.20 44.84 -71.31
CA LEU A 2 -51.43 44.82 -69.87
C LEU A 2 -51.33 43.37 -69.34
N MET A 3 -50.66 43.15 -68.22
CA MET A 3 -50.93 41.99 -67.35
C MET A 3 -51.20 42.49 -65.93
N PRO A 4 -52.31 42.07 -65.29
CA PRO A 4 -52.78 42.64 -64.05
C PRO A 4 -52.06 42.04 -62.84
N ILE A 5 -51.99 42.88 -61.82
CA ILE A 5 -51.37 42.72 -60.51
C ILE A 5 -52.09 41.60 -59.73
N LEU A 6 -51.40 40.48 -59.47
CA LEU A 6 -51.86 39.47 -58.52
C LEU A 6 -51.58 39.98 -57.09
N LYS A 7 -52.54 40.69 -56.51
CA LYS A 7 -52.53 41.07 -55.08
C LYS A 7 -52.66 39.80 -54.23
N LEU A 8 -51.54 39.25 -53.74
CA LEU A 8 -51.57 38.33 -52.61
C LEU A 8 -52.04 39.10 -51.37
N ILE A 9 -53.30 38.88 -50.98
CA ILE A 9 -53.84 39.36 -49.71
C ILE A 9 -53.19 38.51 -48.61
N LEU A 10 -52.06 38.97 -48.06
CA LEU A 10 -51.54 38.48 -46.78
C LEU A 10 -52.58 38.82 -45.71
N LYS A 11 -53.31 37.79 -45.26
CA LYS A 11 -54.27 37.88 -44.16
C LYS A 11 -53.47 38.28 -42.90
N PRO A 12 -53.73 39.44 -42.27
CA PRO A 12 -53.02 39.81 -41.06
C PRO A 12 -53.37 38.80 -39.98
N ILE A 13 -52.38 38.03 -39.53
CA ILE A 13 -52.51 37.19 -38.35
C ILE A 13 -52.78 38.16 -37.20
N ARG A 14 -54.03 38.18 -36.72
CA ARG A 14 -54.42 38.93 -35.52
C ARG A 14 -53.49 38.49 -34.39
N GLN A 15 -52.54 39.33 -34.01
CA GLN A 15 -51.76 39.12 -32.80
C GLN A 15 -52.72 39.19 -31.62
N ARG A 16 -53.11 38.02 -31.09
CA ARG A 16 -53.71 37.94 -29.77
C ARG A 16 -52.59 38.26 -28.79
N GLY A 17 -52.62 39.45 -28.20
CA GLY A 17 -51.69 39.81 -27.13
C GLY A 17 -51.82 38.80 -26.00
N PHE A 18 -50.70 38.19 -25.61
CA PHE A 18 -50.63 37.30 -24.46
C PHE A 18 -51.10 38.05 -23.21
N SER A 19 -51.89 37.37 -22.36
CA SER A 19 -52.28 37.98 -21.08
C SER A 19 -51.08 38.05 -20.14
N LEU A 20 -50.99 39.08 -19.30
CA LEU A 20 -49.91 39.25 -18.33
C LEU A 20 -49.78 38.04 -17.39
N VAL A 21 -50.90 37.35 -17.13
CA VAL A 21 -50.98 36.10 -16.36
C VAL A 21 -50.25 34.95 -17.06
N GLU A 22 -50.37 34.84 -18.38
CA GLU A 22 -49.74 33.76 -19.16
C GLU A 22 -48.21 33.87 -19.16
N LEU A 23 -47.69 35.10 -19.20
CA LEU A 23 -46.26 35.36 -19.11
C LEU A 23 -45.72 35.10 -17.70
N LEU A 24 -46.49 35.42 -16.66
CA LEU A 24 -46.16 35.07 -15.27
C LEU A 24 -46.14 33.55 -15.06
N VAL A 25 -47.12 32.82 -15.59
CA VAL A 25 -47.17 31.35 -15.50
C VAL A 25 -46.01 30.72 -16.28
N ALA A 26 -45.72 31.19 -17.49
CA ALA A 26 -44.59 30.68 -18.27
C ALA A 26 -43.25 30.92 -17.57
N MET A 27 -43.05 32.11 -17.00
CA MET A 27 -41.83 32.45 -16.28
C MET A 27 -41.68 31.64 -14.99
N THR A 28 -42.75 31.45 -14.23
CA THR A 28 -42.73 30.65 -12.99
C THR A 28 -42.45 29.17 -13.25
N LEU A 29 -43.02 28.59 -14.31
CA LEU A 29 -42.72 27.22 -14.72
C LEU A 29 -41.28 27.09 -15.24
N GLY A 30 -40.82 28.07 -16.04
CA GLY A 30 -39.45 28.10 -16.55
C GLY A 30 -38.40 28.17 -15.44
N THR A 31 -38.60 29.04 -14.45
CA THR A 31 -37.68 29.15 -13.31
C THR A 31 -37.71 27.90 -12.43
N ALA A 32 -38.89 27.32 -12.18
CA ALA A 32 -39.02 26.08 -11.42
C ALA A 32 -38.25 24.92 -12.08
N LEU A 33 -38.34 24.77 -13.42
CA LEU A 33 -37.62 23.75 -14.16
C LEU A 33 -36.10 23.94 -14.13
N VAL A 34 -35.63 25.19 -14.27
CA VAL A 34 -34.19 25.50 -14.20
C VAL A 34 -33.63 25.26 -12.80
N LEU A 35 -34.38 25.60 -11.74
CA LEU A 35 -33.98 25.32 -10.36
C LEU A 35 -33.87 23.81 -10.12
N LEU A 36 -34.88 23.04 -10.52
CA LEU A 36 -34.87 21.58 -10.37
C LEU A 36 -33.67 20.96 -11.12
N SER A 37 -33.47 21.29 -12.39
CA SER A 37 -32.36 20.73 -13.17
C SER A 37 -30.99 21.11 -12.60
N SER A 38 -30.85 22.32 -12.08
CA SER A 38 -29.63 22.77 -11.41
C SER A 38 -29.33 21.95 -10.16
N THR A 39 -30.33 21.72 -9.29
CA THR A 39 -30.13 20.91 -8.07
C THR A 39 -29.72 19.47 -8.40
N LEU A 40 -30.34 18.86 -9.41
CA LEU A 40 -29.98 17.52 -9.88
C LEU A 40 -28.54 17.48 -10.43
N TYR A 41 -28.15 18.50 -11.20
CA TYR A 41 -26.79 18.60 -11.74
C TYR A 41 -25.74 18.72 -10.63
N PHE A 42 -25.96 19.56 -9.61
CA PHE A 42 -25.03 19.71 -8.49
C PHE A 42 -24.94 18.44 -7.64
N SER A 43 -26.08 17.80 -7.34
CA SER A 43 -26.13 16.53 -6.59
C SER A 43 -25.40 15.41 -7.34
N SER A 44 -25.63 15.29 -8.65
CA SER A 44 -24.93 14.33 -9.51
C SER A 44 -23.42 14.57 -9.54
N LYS A 45 -22.99 15.83 -9.67
CA LYS A 45 -21.57 16.19 -9.64
C LYS A 45 -20.89 15.91 -8.30
N ALA A 46 -21.58 16.19 -7.19
CA ALA A 46 -21.09 15.88 -5.85
C ALA A 46 -20.95 14.36 -5.65
N SER A 47 -21.97 13.59 -6.05
CA SER A 47 -21.96 12.13 -6.00
C SER A 47 -20.86 11.53 -6.86
N PHE A 48 -20.64 12.09 -8.06
CA PHE A 48 -19.58 11.65 -8.96
C PHE A 48 -18.19 11.85 -8.35
N ARG A 49 -17.93 13.03 -7.75
CA ARG A 49 -16.64 13.31 -7.08
C ARG A 49 -16.38 12.39 -5.89
N LEU A 50 -17.41 12.17 -5.07
CA LEU A 50 -17.30 11.25 -3.93
C LEU A 50 -16.99 9.82 -4.38
N ASN A 51 -17.64 9.35 -5.45
CA ASN A 51 -17.37 8.03 -6.01
C ASN A 51 -15.99 7.94 -6.65
N ASP A 52 -15.56 8.96 -7.41
CA ASP A 52 -14.22 9.00 -8.02
C ASP A 52 -13.12 8.94 -6.95
N GLU A 53 -13.22 9.76 -5.90
CA GLU A 53 -12.26 9.78 -4.80
C GLU A 53 -12.20 8.44 -4.06
N LYS A 54 -13.37 7.83 -3.80
CA LYS A 54 -13.45 6.50 -3.19
C LYS A 54 -12.78 5.42 -4.05
N LEU A 55 -12.94 5.49 -5.37
CA LEU A 55 -12.31 4.54 -6.29
C LEU A 55 -10.79 4.69 -6.30
N ARG A 56 -10.28 5.93 -6.30
CA ARG A 56 -8.84 6.21 -6.21
C ARG A 56 -8.25 5.68 -4.90
N LEU A 57 -8.86 6.03 -3.78
CA LEU A 57 -8.44 5.52 -2.46
C LEU A 57 -8.44 3.99 -2.41
N GLN A 58 -9.49 3.36 -2.94
CA GLN A 58 -9.58 1.91 -3.00
C GLN A 58 -8.49 1.29 -3.87
N GLN A 59 -8.21 1.88 -5.04
CA GLN A 59 -7.17 1.40 -5.95
C GLN A 59 -5.79 1.52 -5.31
N ASP A 60 -5.47 2.68 -4.75
CA ASP A 60 -4.17 3.00 -4.17
C ASP A 60 -3.89 2.14 -2.92
N GLY A 61 -4.86 2.05 -2.01
CA GLY A 61 -4.76 1.20 -0.83
C GLY A 61 -4.68 -0.29 -1.18
N SER A 62 -5.47 -0.76 -2.15
CA SER A 62 -5.42 -2.16 -2.59
C SER A 62 -4.08 -2.50 -3.26
N HIS A 63 -3.52 -1.57 -4.04
CA HIS A 63 -2.22 -1.73 -4.67
C HIS A 63 -1.10 -1.84 -3.61
N ALA A 64 -1.03 -0.89 -2.68
CA ALA A 64 -0.02 -0.89 -1.61
C ALA A 64 -0.11 -2.15 -0.73
N MET A 65 -1.31 -2.52 -0.31
CA MET A 65 -1.55 -3.74 0.46
C MET A 65 -1.18 -5.01 -0.33
N GLY A 66 -1.46 -5.03 -1.63
CA GLY A 66 -1.10 -6.12 -2.54
C GLY A 66 0.41 -6.33 -2.63
N VAL A 67 1.17 -5.25 -2.84
CA VAL A 67 2.64 -5.29 -2.92
C VAL A 67 3.25 -5.75 -1.61
N MET A 68 2.83 -5.19 -0.46
CA MET A 68 3.32 -5.60 0.85
C MET A 68 2.99 -7.07 1.14
N ALA A 69 1.75 -7.49 0.86
CA ALA A 69 1.32 -8.86 1.11
C ALA A 69 2.02 -9.88 0.21
N GLN A 70 2.30 -9.53 -1.05
CA GLN A 70 3.07 -10.37 -1.96
C GLN A 70 4.48 -10.62 -1.44
N ASN A 71 5.18 -9.56 -1.02
CA ASN A 71 6.52 -9.68 -0.46
C ASN A 71 6.52 -10.48 0.86
N LEU A 72 5.56 -10.21 1.76
CA LEU A 72 5.40 -10.98 3.00
C LEU A 72 5.18 -12.48 2.76
N ARG A 73 4.42 -12.88 1.74
CA ARG A 73 4.24 -14.30 1.40
C ARG A 73 5.55 -14.98 0.97
N GLN A 74 6.51 -14.22 0.46
CA GLN A 74 7.82 -14.72 0.04
C GLN A 74 8.84 -14.73 1.17
N ALA A 75 8.58 -14.08 2.30
CA ALA A 75 9.46 -13.99 3.47
C ALA A 75 10.11 -15.34 3.79
N GLY A 76 11.44 -15.40 3.87
CA GLY A 76 12.18 -16.61 4.22
C GLY A 76 12.21 -17.70 3.14
N PHE A 77 11.83 -17.40 1.89
CA PHE A 77 11.98 -18.33 0.79
C PHE A 77 13.45 -18.54 0.40
N GLY A 78 13.82 -19.82 0.23
CA GLY A 78 15.12 -20.28 -0.23
C GLY A 78 14.96 -21.60 -0.96
N LYS A 79 15.94 -21.95 -1.79
CA LYS A 79 16.01 -23.32 -2.31
C LYS A 79 16.46 -24.23 -1.18
N LEU A 80 15.91 -25.44 -1.19
CA LEU A 80 16.31 -26.51 -0.29
C LEU A 80 17.12 -27.53 -1.08
N ALA A 81 18.26 -27.93 -0.53
CA ALA A 81 19.02 -29.08 -0.97
C ALA A 81 19.08 -30.10 0.17
N SER A 82 18.98 -31.39 -0.16
CA SER A 82 19.33 -32.44 0.78
C SER A 82 20.84 -32.64 0.77
N ALA A 83 21.52 -32.41 1.90
CA ALA A 83 22.91 -32.72 2.11
C ALA A 83 23.05 -33.97 3.00
N GLY A 84 22.80 -35.14 2.42
CA GLY A 84 22.74 -36.38 3.20
C GLY A 84 21.47 -36.41 4.04
N SER A 85 21.60 -36.47 5.37
CA SER A 85 20.46 -36.45 6.31
C SER A 85 20.00 -35.05 6.70
N LEU A 86 20.73 -33.99 6.33
CA LEU A 86 20.43 -32.61 6.73
C LEU A 86 19.86 -31.79 5.55
N ALA A 87 18.77 -31.06 5.81
CA ALA A 87 18.27 -30.06 4.90
C ALA A 87 19.13 -28.80 4.97
N VAL A 88 19.57 -28.32 3.81
CA VAL A 88 20.39 -27.13 3.63
C VAL A 88 19.62 -26.13 2.77
N THR A 89 19.75 -24.85 3.06
CA THR A 89 19.20 -23.78 2.20
C THR A 89 20.27 -22.83 1.70
N ASP A 90 20.05 -22.25 0.50
CA ASP A 90 20.81 -21.12 -0.02
C ASP A 90 20.26 -19.76 0.46
N PHE A 91 19.27 -19.74 1.37
CA PHE A 91 18.80 -18.53 2.04
C PHE A 91 19.78 -18.13 3.17
N ILE A 92 20.92 -17.59 2.74
CA ILE A 92 22.05 -17.24 3.61
C ILE A 92 22.47 -15.79 3.38
N GLU A 93 23.22 -15.25 4.34
CA GLU A 93 23.95 -13.99 4.22
C GLU A 93 25.35 -14.21 3.64
N ALA A 94 26.07 -13.12 3.37
CA ALA A 94 27.41 -13.17 2.77
C ALA A 94 28.46 -13.91 3.62
N ASP A 95 28.23 -14.01 4.93
CA ASP A 95 29.06 -14.77 5.88
C ASP A 95 28.68 -16.25 5.99
N GLY A 96 27.68 -16.70 5.21
CA GLY A 96 27.15 -18.07 5.25
C GLY A 96 26.14 -18.33 6.37
N GLN A 97 25.83 -17.35 7.22
CA GLN A 97 24.80 -17.51 8.26
C GLN A 97 23.40 -17.50 7.63
N PRO A 98 22.40 -18.13 8.28
CA PRO A 98 21.02 -18.10 7.79
C PRO A 98 20.50 -16.66 7.71
N ALA A 99 19.95 -16.28 6.57
CA ALA A 99 19.31 -14.97 6.43
C ALA A 99 18.04 -14.88 7.26
N GLN A 100 17.67 -13.66 7.64
CA GLN A 100 16.44 -13.39 8.39
C GLN A 100 15.31 -13.03 7.43
N GLY A 101 14.31 -13.91 7.31
CA GLY A 101 13.20 -13.74 6.35
C GLY A 101 12.25 -12.58 6.66
N LEU A 102 12.09 -12.25 7.94
CA LEU A 102 11.21 -11.18 8.41
C LEU A 102 11.82 -10.51 9.64
N ARG A 103 11.72 -9.18 9.69
CA ARG A 103 11.96 -8.38 10.89
C ARG A 103 11.08 -7.14 10.86
N GLY A 104 10.79 -6.59 12.03
CA GLY A 104 9.87 -5.46 12.17
C GLY A 104 10.28 -4.50 13.26
N CYS A 105 9.76 -3.28 13.17
CA CYS A 105 9.84 -2.25 14.20
C CYS A 105 8.45 -1.68 14.46
N ALA A 106 8.07 -1.53 15.73
CA ALA A 106 6.73 -1.06 16.10
C ALA A 106 6.56 0.45 15.80
N TYR A 107 7.64 1.22 15.91
CA TYR A 107 7.63 2.67 15.79
C TYR A 107 8.65 3.21 14.78
N GLY A 108 8.86 2.46 13.69
CA GLY A 108 9.82 2.82 12.65
C GLY A 108 11.27 2.60 13.10
N PHE A 109 12.21 3.26 12.42
CA PHE A 109 13.64 3.04 12.62
C PHE A 109 14.42 4.36 12.54
N ALA A 110 15.68 4.35 12.97
CA ALA A 110 16.44 5.57 13.26
C ALA A 110 16.60 6.56 12.09
N ARG A 111 16.71 6.09 10.84
CA ARG A 111 17.03 6.92 9.66
C ARG A 111 16.31 6.50 8.38
N PRO A 112 14.98 6.67 8.29
CA PRO A 112 14.20 6.13 7.18
C PRO A 112 14.52 6.71 5.79
N LEU A 113 14.99 7.94 5.73
CA LEU A 113 15.40 8.59 4.47
C LEU A 113 16.87 9.02 4.48
N GLY A 114 17.67 8.44 5.39
CA GLY A 114 19.11 8.69 5.47
C GLY A 114 19.89 7.88 4.44
N PRO A 115 21.18 8.20 4.22
CA PRO A 115 22.04 7.40 3.35
C PRO A 115 22.27 6.01 3.96
N GLY A 116 22.21 4.98 3.11
CA GLY A 116 22.40 3.59 3.50
C GLY A 116 21.15 2.95 4.12
N LYS A 117 21.29 1.69 4.55
CA LYS A 117 20.21 0.93 5.18
C LYS A 117 20.59 0.62 6.61
N ASP A 118 20.03 1.38 7.55
CA ASP A 118 20.16 1.14 8.99
C ASP A 118 18.79 0.81 9.56
N PHE A 119 18.46 -0.49 9.61
CA PHE A 119 17.21 -0.98 10.20
C PHE A 119 17.37 -1.19 11.71
N SER A 120 17.73 -0.13 12.42
CA SER A 120 17.76 -0.09 13.88
C SER A 120 16.45 0.49 14.39
N CYS A 121 15.63 -0.33 15.04
CA CYS A 121 14.31 0.09 15.50
C CYS A 121 14.38 1.32 16.42
N SER A 122 13.45 2.24 16.18
CA SER A 122 13.29 3.44 17.00
C SER A 122 12.35 3.16 18.17
N ASN A 123 12.63 3.80 19.30
CA ASN A 123 11.72 3.84 20.45
C ASN A 123 10.86 5.12 20.47
N ALA A 124 11.08 6.06 19.55
CA ALA A 124 10.25 7.25 19.41
C ALA A 124 8.92 6.91 18.75
N ALA A 125 7.85 7.64 19.08
CA ALA A 125 6.54 7.45 18.46
C ALA A 125 6.64 7.54 16.93
N GLY A 126 6.03 6.57 16.26
CA GLY A 126 6.13 6.40 14.82
C GLY A 126 5.19 5.32 14.34
N MET A 127 5.15 5.14 13.02
CA MET A 127 4.39 4.06 12.40
C MET A 127 5.27 2.82 12.26
N ALA A 128 4.64 1.66 12.15
CA ALA A 128 5.38 0.42 12.05
C ALA A 128 6.22 0.35 10.76
N ALA A 129 7.25 -0.49 10.78
CA ALA A 129 8.07 -0.79 9.61
C ALA A 129 8.43 -2.27 9.61
N PHE A 130 8.64 -2.85 8.44
CA PHE A 130 9.13 -4.21 8.33
C PHE A 130 10.09 -4.37 7.16
N GLU A 131 11.07 -5.25 7.36
CA GLU A 131 11.87 -5.78 6.27
C GLU A 131 11.51 -7.23 6.05
N VAL A 132 11.35 -7.57 4.79
CA VAL A 132 11.17 -8.94 4.32
C VAL A 132 12.31 -9.29 3.39
N ALA A 133 12.87 -10.49 3.59
CA ALA A 133 13.95 -11.00 2.78
C ALA A 133 13.60 -12.37 2.22
N TYR A 134 14.00 -12.60 0.97
CA TYR A 134 13.80 -13.85 0.27
C TYR A 134 14.82 -14.03 -0.84
N ARG A 135 15.12 -15.28 -1.16
CA ARG A 135 15.89 -15.65 -2.34
C ARG A 135 15.13 -15.23 -3.60
N THR A 136 15.80 -14.51 -4.48
CA THR A 136 15.33 -14.21 -5.84
C THR A 136 16.19 -14.95 -6.87
N ASP A 137 15.85 -14.81 -8.14
CA ASP A 137 16.69 -15.34 -9.20
C ASP A 137 18.01 -14.57 -9.32
N ASN A 138 19.08 -15.28 -9.63
CA ASN A 138 20.42 -14.68 -9.77
C ASN A 138 20.51 -13.78 -11.02
N TYR A 139 19.59 -13.99 -11.98
CA TYR A 139 19.44 -13.19 -13.16
C TYR A 139 18.22 -12.27 -13.01
N ALA A 140 18.42 -10.97 -13.24
CA ALA A 140 17.33 -10.02 -13.23
C ALA A 140 16.67 -9.94 -14.61
N ASP A 141 15.37 -10.16 -14.63
CA ASP A 141 14.52 -9.89 -15.79
C ASP A 141 13.46 -8.85 -15.39
N PRO A 142 13.64 -7.59 -15.81
CA PRO A 142 12.69 -6.52 -15.51
C PRO A 142 11.29 -6.77 -16.06
N ALA A 143 11.13 -7.57 -17.11
CA ALA A 143 9.82 -7.83 -17.72
C ALA A 143 8.96 -8.77 -16.87
N SER A 144 9.57 -9.80 -16.26
CA SER A 144 8.89 -10.72 -15.34
C SER A 144 8.95 -10.28 -13.88
N GLY A 145 9.85 -9.36 -13.52
CA GLY A 145 10.15 -9.03 -12.13
C GLY A 145 10.99 -10.09 -11.42
N ALA A 146 11.64 -10.99 -12.17
CA ALA A 146 12.60 -11.95 -11.60
C ALA A 146 13.91 -11.23 -11.24
N GLY A 147 14.55 -11.64 -10.14
CA GLY A 147 15.88 -11.15 -9.75
C GLY A 147 15.93 -9.69 -9.29
N VAL A 148 14.78 -9.04 -9.08
CA VAL A 148 14.69 -7.64 -8.65
C VAL A 148 14.15 -7.49 -7.22
N ASP A 149 14.44 -6.34 -6.63
CA ASP A 149 13.87 -5.89 -5.35
C ASP A 149 12.49 -5.22 -5.56
N CYS A 150 11.89 -4.71 -4.49
CA CYS A 150 10.59 -4.03 -4.57
C CYS A 150 10.58 -2.75 -5.41
N ASN A 151 11.75 -2.19 -5.72
CA ASN A 151 11.91 -1.02 -6.58
C ASN A 151 12.22 -1.43 -8.03
N GLY A 152 12.11 -2.72 -8.36
CA GLY A 152 12.43 -3.25 -9.68
C GLY A 152 13.93 -3.23 -10.01
N SER A 153 14.79 -3.03 -9.01
CA SER A 153 16.23 -2.95 -9.21
C SER A 153 16.91 -4.30 -9.02
N LYS A 154 17.88 -4.63 -9.89
CA LYS A 154 18.62 -5.90 -9.82
C LYS A 154 19.28 -6.08 -8.46
N VAL A 155 18.97 -7.19 -7.80
CA VAL A 155 19.65 -7.59 -6.56
C VAL A 155 21.04 -8.12 -6.90
N GLN A 156 22.05 -7.61 -6.20
CA GLN A 156 23.42 -8.08 -6.38
C GLN A 156 23.60 -9.47 -5.75
N PRO A 157 24.11 -10.47 -6.50
CA PRO A 157 24.39 -11.77 -5.94
C PRO A 157 25.50 -11.71 -4.87
N ILE A 158 25.33 -12.48 -3.80
CA ILE A 158 26.38 -12.77 -2.83
C ILE A 158 27.08 -14.08 -3.20
N ALA A 159 28.38 -14.18 -2.92
CA ALA A 159 29.11 -15.43 -3.08
C ALA A 159 28.72 -16.38 -1.95
N VAL A 160 28.43 -17.63 -2.30
CA VAL A 160 28.25 -18.70 -1.31
C VAL A 160 29.65 -19.16 -0.89
N PRO A 161 29.98 -19.24 0.41
CA PRO A 161 31.27 -19.78 0.85
C PRO A 161 31.50 -21.19 0.29
N VAL A 162 32.72 -21.48 -0.16
CA VAL A 162 33.07 -22.74 -0.86
C VAL A 162 32.91 -23.99 0.02
N ASP A 163 33.02 -23.80 1.33
CA ASP A 163 32.83 -24.77 2.40
C ASP A 163 31.37 -24.89 2.85
N HIS A 164 30.51 -23.93 2.49
CA HIS A 164 29.10 -23.96 2.87
C HIS A 164 28.33 -25.02 2.04
N PRO A 165 27.51 -25.89 2.66
CA PRO A 165 26.78 -26.95 1.94
C PRO A 165 25.85 -26.46 0.82
N ALA A 166 25.45 -25.18 0.84
CA ALA A 166 24.65 -24.57 -0.22
C ALA A 166 25.44 -24.28 -1.50
N TYR A 167 26.78 -24.33 -1.49
CA TYR A 167 27.63 -24.08 -2.67
C TYR A 167 27.27 -25.01 -3.85
N ARG A 168 26.73 -26.18 -3.54
CA ARG A 168 26.24 -27.19 -4.49
C ARG A 168 25.00 -26.74 -5.27
N LEU A 169 24.20 -25.83 -4.70
CA LEU A 169 23.05 -25.21 -5.38
C LEU A 169 23.49 -24.11 -6.35
N GLY A 170 24.68 -23.55 -6.14
CA GLY A 170 25.30 -22.57 -6.99
C GLY A 170 26.38 -21.79 -6.22
N PRO A 171 27.38 -21.24 -6.92
CA PRO A 171 28.45 -20.46 -6.30
C PRO A 171 27.99 -19.08 -5.83
N GLN A 172 26.78 -18.65 -6.22
CA GLN A 172 26.20 -17.36 -5.87
C GLN A 172 24.70 -17.48 -5.64
N VAL A 173 24.17 -16.61 -4.78
CA VAL A 173 22.74 -16.47 -4.51
C VAL A 173 22.35 -15.00 -4.40
N SER A 174 21.19 -14.62 -4.92
CA SER A 174 20.64 -13.27 -4.74
C SER A 174 19.55 -13.27 -3.67
N ILE A 175 19.74 -12.46 -2.62
CA ILE A 175 18.75 -12.26 -1.55
C ILE A 175 18.18 -10.85 -1.66
N ALA A 176 16.91 -10.74 -2.06
CA ALA A 176 16.19 -9.48 -2.04
C ALA A 176 15.88 -9.11 -0.58
N LYS A 177 16.11 -7.86 -0.18
CA LYS A 177 15.75 -7.32 1.14
C LYS A 177 14.91 -6.06 0.96
N ASN A 178 13.61 -6.21 1.08
CA ASN A 178 12.64 -5.14 0.85
C ASN A 178 12.16 -4.58 2.18
N LEU A 179 12.46 -3.32 2.43
CA LEU A 179 12.08 -2.60 3.63
C LEU A 179 10.92 -1.65 3.33
N PHE A 180 9.78 -1.87 4.00
CA PHE A 180 8.58 -1.07 3.91
C PHE A 180 8.39 -0.26 5.18
N PHE A 181 8.14 1.04 5.03
CA PHE A 181 7.99 1.96 6.15
C PHE A 181 7.29 3.23 5.73
N VAL A 182 6.76 3.95 6.71
CA VAL A 182 6.20 5.29 6.48
C VAL A 182 7.20 6.34 6.94
N ALA A 183 7.45 7.32 6.09
CA ALA A 183 8.29 8.46 6.42
C ALA A 183 7.73 9.75 5.83
N ARG A 184 8.20 10.86 6.38
CA ARG A 184 7.91 12.20 5.86
C ARG A 184 9.17 12.76 5.23
N ARG A 185 9.09 13.13 3.95
CA ARG A 185 10.18 13.81 3.25
C ARG A 185 10.38 15.21 3.84
N ALA A 186 11.63 15.67 3.93
CA ALA A 186 11.92 17.05 4.34
C ALA A 186 11.15 18.06 3.46
N GLY A 187 10.45 19.00 4.09
CA GLY A 187 9.60 19.99 3.43
C GLY A 187 8.18 19.51 3.08
N SER A 188 7.85 18.23 3.27
CA SER A 188 6.49 17.71 3.13
C SER A 188 5.76 17.75 4.47
N THR A 189 4.47 18.07 4.46
CA THR A 189 3.56 17.91 5.61
C THR A 189 2.95 16.51 5.65
N ALA A 190 2.86 15.84 4.50
CA ALA A 190 2.33 14.49 4.38
C ALA A 190 3.43 13.42 4.50
N SER A 191 3.05 12.33 5.16
CA SER A 191 3.83 11.09 5.18
C SER A 191 3.49 10.23 3.97
N ALA A 192 4.44 9.40 3.52
CA ALA A 192 4.24 8.43 2.45
C ALA A 192 4.76 7.05 2.88
N LEU A 193 4.15 5.98 2.37
CA LEU A 193 4.69 4.63 2.42
C LEU A 193 5.82 4.52 1.40
N TYR A 194 6.97 4.06 1.84
CA TYR A 194 8.14 3.82 1.02
C TYR A 194 8.43 2.33 0.88
N CYS A 195 9.05 1.95 -0.23
CA CYS A 195 9.84 0.74 -0.32
C CYS A 195 11.32 1.05 -0.57
N GLN A 196 12.18 0.35 0.16
CA GLN A 196 13.62 0.43 0.05
C GLN A 196 14.17 -0.98 -0.15
N GLY A 197 14.41 -1.31 -1.42
CA GLY A 197 15.10 -2.53 -1.81
C GLY A 197 16.62 -2.40 -1.76
N ASN A 198 17.32 -3.53 -1.82
CA ASN A 198 18.79 -3.59 -1.74
C ASN A 198 19.50 -3.61 -3.11
N GLY A 199 18.78 -3.50 -4.23
CA GLY A 199 19.34 -3.52 -5.58
C GLY A 199 19.89 -2.18 -6.08
N ASN A 200 19.37 -1.05 -5.57
CA ASN A 200 19.75 0.30 -6.00
C ASN A 200 20.31 1.15 -4.84
N ASN A 201 21.47 0.77 -4.31
CA ASN A 201 22.17 1.48 -3.22
C ASN A 201 21.29 1.77 -1.98
N ASN A 202 20.27 0.94 -1.76
CA ASN A 202 19.26 1.14 -0.72
C ASN A 202 18.52 2.49 -0.85
N SER A 203 18.19 2.94 -2.05
CA SER A 203 17.35 4.12 -2.24
C SER A 203 15.88 3.81 -1.98
N ALA A 204 15.22 4.63 -1.14
CA ALA A 204 13.79 4.49 -0.85
C ALA A 204 12.92 5.19 -1.90
N GLN A 205 11.86 4.52 -2.37
CA GLN A 205 10.89 5.04 -3.33
C GLN A 205 9.49 5.08 -2.73
N PRO A 206 8.72 6.16 -2.93
CA PRO A 206 7.36 6.25 -2.44
C PRO A 206 6.44 5.31 -3.23
N LEU A 207 5.64 4.51 -2.53
CA LEU A 207 4.59 3.65 -3.09
C LEU A 207 3.20 4.28 -2.98
N LEU A 208 2.94 4.97 -1.87
CA LEU A 208 1.64 5.53 -1.56
C LEU A 208 1.83 6.82 -0.77
N ASN A 209 1.20 7.90 -1.24
CA ASN A 209 1.21 9.17 -0.54
C ASN A 209 0.15 9.21 0.56
N ASN A 210 0.30 10.15 1.48
CA ASN A 210 -0.68 10.46 2.53
C ASN A 210 -1.03 9.23 3.38
N VAL A 211 -0.07 8.72 4.15
CA VAL A 211 -0.36 7.68 5.14
C VAL A 211 -0.57 8.32 6.52
N GLU A 212 -1.76 8.12 7.09
CA GLU A 212 -2.10 8.59 8.45
C GLU A 212 -1.72 7.56 9.52
N GLN A 213 -1.88 6.27 9.22
CA GLN A 213 -1.54 5.19 10.15
C GLN A 213 -1.04 3.97 9.40
N PHE A 214 0.02 3.35 9.91
CA PHE A 214 0.49 2.06 9.44
C PHE A 214 0.92 1.21 10.62
N GLN A 215 0.26 0.06 10.80
CA GLN A 215 0.46 -0.85 11.91
C GLN A 215 0.66 -2.28 11.43
N LEU A 216 1.44 -3.02 12.22
CA LEU A 216 1.75 -4.42 12.01
C LEU A 216 1.53 -5.18 13.32
N ALA A 217 0.86 -6.30 13.20
CA ALA A 217 0.65 -7.25 14.27
C ALA A 217 1.10 -8.65 13.82
N TYR A 218 1.77 -9.37 14.69
CA TYR A 218 2.42 -10.64 14.42
C TYR A 218 1.79 -11.75 15.26
N ASP A 219 1.41 -12.86 14.63
CA ASP A 219 1.01 -14.08 15.30
C ASP A 219 2.21 -15.01 15.40
N VAL A 220 2.62 -15.34 16.62
CA VAL A 220 3.82 -16.13 16.91
C VAL A 220 3.41 -17.52 17.37
N ALA A 221 3.98 -18.55 16.74
CA ALA A 221 3.80 -19.94 17.14
C ALA A 221 4.18 -20.15 18.61
N ASP A 222 3.39 -20.97 19.31
CA ASP A 222 3.61 -21.34 20.72
C ASP A 222 3.60 -20.17 21.71
N ALA A 223 3.08 -19.00 21.31
CA ALA A 223 2.76 -17.93 22.24
C ALA A 223 1.50 -18.31 23.04
N SER A 224 1.61 -18.35 24.37
CA SER A 224 0.49 -18.65 25.27
C SER A 224 0.30 -17.50 26.28
N PRO A 225 -0.88 -16.84 26.34
CA PRO A 225 -2.01 -17.00 25.43
C PRO A 225 -1.70 -16.53 24.01
N ARG A 226 -2.33 -17.14 23.01
CA ARG A 226 -2.18 -16.74 21.61
C ARG A 226 -2.79 -15.36 21.42
N ARG A 227 -1.95 -14.36 21.17
CA ARG A 227 -2.33 -12.98 20.94
C ARG A 227 -1.48 -12.38 19.82
N TRP A 228 -2.03 -11.38 19.16
CA TRP A 228 -1.27 -10.55 18.25
C TRP A 228 -0.26 -9.72 19.03
N LEU A 229 1.00 -9.77 18.58
CA LEU A 229 2.10 -9.02 19.16
C LEU A 229 2.53 -7.90 18.21
N ASP A 230 2.93 -6.75 18.73
CA ASP A 230 3.68 -5.79 17.93
C ASP A 230 5.15 -6.24 17.77
N ALA A 231 5.92 -5.56 16.91
CA ALA A 231 7.31 -5.94 16.67
C ALA A 231 8.21 -5.83 17.92
N SER A 232 7.97 -4.87 18.82
CA SER A 232 8.75 -4.72 20.05
C SER A 232 8.52 -5.88 21.00
N GLN A 233 7.28 -6.37 21.06
CA GLN A 233 6.90 -7.54 21.85
C GLN A 233 7.48 -8.84 21.27
N VAL A 234 7.55 -8.97 19.94
CA VAL A 234 8.25 -10.10 19.28
C VAL A 234 9.74 -10.06 19.63
N SER A 235 10.38 -8.90 19.52
CA SER A 235 11.80 -8.74 19.85
C SER A 235 12.11 -8.97 21.32
N ALA A 236 11.15 -8.74 22.22
CA ALA A 236 11.29 -8.97 23.66
C ALA A 236 11.11 -10.45 24.08
N LEU A 237 10.79 -11.37 23.16
CA LEU A 237 10.61 -12.80 23.50
C LEU A 237 11.91 -13.46 23.97
N SER A 238 13.05 -13.07 23.40
CA SER A 238 14.39 -13.53 23.79
C SER A 238 15.49 -12.68 23.12
N ASP A 239 16.74 -12.82 23.55
CA ASP A 239 17.88 -12.17 22.88
C ASP A 239 18.16 -12.76 21.48
N ASP A 240 17.72 -14.00 21.21
CA ASP A 240 17.82 -14.64 19.89
C ASP A 240 16.72 -14.13 18.96
N GLN A 241 17.00 -12.99 18.32
CA GLN A 241 16.09 -12.38 17.36
C GLN A 241 15.77 -13.31 16.19
N LEU A 242 16.74 -14.10 15.70
CA LEU A 242 16.49 -15.00 14.59
C LEU A 242 15.42 -16.05 14.97
N SER A 243 15.51 -16.61 16.17
CA SER A 243 14.51 -17.54 16.71
C SER A 243 13.14 -16.88 16.90
N ASN A 244 13.10 -15.68 17.48
CA ASN A 244 11.84 -14.95 17.70
C ASN A 244 11.07 -14.74 16.39
N TRP A 245 11.76 -14.23 15.36
CA TRP A 245 11.15 -13.90 14.09
C TRP A 245 10.84 -15.14 13.23
N LYS A 246 11.60 -16.24 13.38
CA LYS A 246 11.27 -17.54 12.78
C LYS A 246 9.95 -18.12 13.27
N ARG A 247 9.57 -17.83 14.51
CA ARG A 247 8.30 -18.32 15.09
C ARG A 247 7.07 -17.56 14.59
N VAL A 248 7.23 -16.45 13.86
CA VAL A 248 6.10 -15.72 13.29
C VAL A 248 5.46 -16.55 12.18
N THR A 249 4.14 -16.76 12.30
CA THR A 249 3.35 -17.55 11.34
C THR A 249 2.42 -16.69 10.50
N SER A 250 1.95 -15.56 11.02
CA SER A 250 1.09 -14.63 10.30
C SER A 250 1.40 -13.18 10.64
N VAL A 251 1.20 -12.29 9.68
CA VAL A 251 1.33 -10.85 9.83
C VAL A 251 0.01 -10.20 9.45
N ARG A 252 -0.57 -9.42 10.35
CA ARG A 252 -1.71 -8.54 10.09
C ARG A 252 -1.20 -7.15 9.78
N LEU A 253 -1.47 -6.69 8.57
CA LEU A 253 -1.26 -5.34 8.09
C LEU A 253 -2.51 -4.50 8.38
N CYS A 254 -2.33 -3.29 8.89
CA CYS A 254 -3.35 -2.25 8.87
C CYS A 254 -2.78 -0.94 8.32
N LEU A 255 -3.46 -0.37 7.33
CA LEU A 255 -3.06 0.85 6.64
C LEU A 255 -4.25 1.81 6.57
N GLN A 256 -4.08 3.01 7.10
CA GLN A 256 -5.06 4.09 7.02
C GLN A 256 -4.54 5.19 6.09
N ILE A 257 -5.37 5.54 5.10
CA ILE A 257 -5.12 6.64 4.18
C ILE A 257 -6.30 7.61 4.12
N PRO A 258 -6.05 8.93 4.07
CA PRO A 258 -7.05 9.94 3.79
C PRO A 258 -7.14 10.24 2.29
N GLY A 259 -8.31 10.69 1.85
CA GLY A 259 -8.55 11.33 0.56
C GLY A 259 -7.82 12.66 0.45
N GLU A 260 -7.49 13.01 -0.78
CA GLU A 260 -6.86 14.29 -1.13
C GLU A 260 -7.90 15.41 -1.28
N GLN A 261 -9.17 15.04 -1.46
CA GLN A 261 -10.26 16.00 -1.67
C GLN A 261 -11.31 15.97 -0.55
N MET A 262 -11.79 17.16 -0.18
CA MET A 262 -12.93 17.37 0.72
C MET A 262 -14.25 17.14 -0.03
N VAL A 263 -14.56 15.88 -0.31
CA VAL A 263 -15.74 15.48 -1.12
C VAL A 263 -16.93 15.01 -0.28
N SER A 264 -16.74 14.76 1.02
CA SER A 264 -17.84 14.32 1.88
C SER A 264 -18.79 15.47 2.23
N ALA A 265 -20.10 15.24 2.14
CA ALA A 265 -21.10 16.22 2.54
C ALA A 265 -21.18 16.39 4.08
N GLU A 266 -20.89 15.31 4.80
CA GLU A 266 -20.91 15.22 6.26
C GLU A 266 -19.55 14.74 6.80
N VAL A 267 -19.34 14.86 8.10
CA VAL A 267 -18.17 14.24 8.75
C VAL A 267 -18.26 12.72 8.63
N GLN A 268 -17.15 12.05 8.34
CA GLN A 268 -17.15 10.60 8.21
C GLN A 268 -16.87 9.92 9.55
N HIS A 269 -17.71 8.99 9.95
CA HIS A 269 -17.43 8.06 11.05
C HIS A 269 -16.69 6.83 10.51
N TYR A 270 -15.60 6.43 11.15
CA TYR A 270 -14.80 5.26 10.76
C TYR A 270 -14.17 4.59 11.98
N VAL A 271 -13.59 3.41 11.78
CA VAL A 271 -12.80 2.68 12.78
C VAL A 271 -11.35 2.67 12.33
N ASP A 272 -10.44 3.16 13.17
CA ASP A 272 -9.00 3.24 12.88
C ASP A 272 -8.27 1.89 13.04
N CYS A 273 -6.95 1.86 12.85
CA CYS A 273 -6.18 0.62 13.01
C CYS A 273 -6.11 0.11 14.46
N ASP A 274 -6.37 0.97 15.44
CA ASP A 274 -6.48 0.59 16.85
C ASP A 274 -7.83 -0.04 17.19
N GLY A 275 -8.75 -0.11 16.22
CA GLY A 275 -10.11 -0.61 16.40
C GLY A 275 -11.02 0.40 17.10
N ALA A 276 -10.61 1.66 17.18
CA ALA A 276 -11.36 2.70 17.88
C ALA A 276 -12.21 3.52 16.90
N ALA A 277 -13.43 3.86 17.33
CA ALA A 277 -14.31 4.74 16.57
C ALA A 277 -13.72 6.17 16.51
N ARG A 278 -13.72 6.76 15.31
CA ARG A 278 -13.20 8.09 15.00
C ARG A 278 -14.16 8.87 14.12
N VAL A 279 -13.97 10.18 14.10
CA VAL A 279 -14.71 11.12 13.24
C VAL A 279 -13.72 11.95 12.43
N ALA A 280 -13.89 11.97 11.12
CA ALA A 280 -13.15 12.79 10.17
C ALA A 280 -13.80 14.17 10.05
N GLU A 281 -13.27 15.16 10.77
CA GLU A 281 -13.86 16.52 10.81
C GLU A 281 -13.59 17.35 9.55
N ASP A 282 -12.55 17.01 8.79
CA ASP A 282 -12.09 17.74 7.60
C ASP A 282 -12.87 17.41 6.31
N ARG A 283 -13.88 16.51 6.39
CA ARG A 283 -14.67 16.03 5.24
C ARG A 283 -13.87 15.33 4.14
N SER A 284 -12.60 15.01 4.39
CA SER A 284 -11.82 14.11 3.55
C SER A 284 -12.14 12.67 3.94
N LEU A 285 -12.34 11.82 2.93
CA LEU A 285 -12.62 10.41 3.16
C LEU A 285 -11.43 9.75 3.84
N ARG A 286 -11.67 8.81 4.75
CA ARG A 286 -10.66 7.95 5.36
C ARG A 286 -11.00 6.52 5.10
N GLN A 287 -9.98 5.79 4.68
CA GLN A 287 -10.13 4.39 4.40
C GLN A 287 -9.06 3.60 5.13
N VAL A 288 -9.52 2.57 5.84
CA VAL A 288 -8.68 1.65 6.60
C VAL A 288 -8.71 0.30 5.91
N PHE A 289 -7.51 -0.18 5.56
CA PHE A 289 -7.30 -1.45 4.90
C PHE A 289 -6.64 -2.41 5.88
N THR A 290 -7.24 -3.59 6.03
CA THR A 290 -6.69 -4.65 6.86
C THR A 290 -6.49 -5.91 6.05
N SER A 291 -5.33 -6.56 6.18
CA SER A 291 -5.06 -7.85 5.55
C SER A 291 -4.23 -8.72 6.48
N THR A 292 -4.52 -10.03 6.52
CA THR A 292 -3.70 -11.00 7.27
C THR A 292 -3.00 -11.91 6.27
N VAL A 293 -1.67 -11.97 6.38
CA VAL A 293 -0.80 -12.72 5.49
C VAL A 293 -0.17 -13.85 6.29
N THR A 294 -0.43 -15.09 5.88
CA THR A 294 0.24 -16.27 6.41
C THR A 294 1.63 -16.39 5.80
N LEU A 295 2.65 -16.59 6.64
CA LEU A 295 4.02 -16.86 6.21
C LEU A 295 4.18 -18.36 5.99
N ARG A 296 4.52 -18.76 4.76
CA ARG A 296 4.60 -20.17 4.36
C ARG A 296 6.03 -20.67 4.24
N ASN A 297 6.96 -19.76 4.00
CA ASN A 297 8.34 -20.10 3.76
C ASN A 297 9.12 -19.85 5.05
N GLN A 298 9.66 -20.91 5.62
CA GLN A 298 10.67 -20.84 6.65
C GLN A 298 11.79 -21.75 6.18
N ALA A 299 12.68 -21.24 5.31
CA ALA A 299 13.85 -22.03 4.91
C ALA A 299 14.67 -22.34 6.17
N VAL A 300 14.64 -23.60 6.61
CA VAL A 300 15.37 -24.07 7.79
C VAL A 300 16.75 -24.54 7.31
N ALA A 301 17.79 -23.78 7.67
CA ALA A 301 19.14 -24.33 7.73
C ALA A 301 19.29 -25.04 9.08
N ILE A 302 19.65 -26.33 9.08
CA ILE A 302 20.30 -26.92 10.25
C ILE A 302 21.77 -26.49 10.15
N GLN A 303 22.22 -25.68 11.11
CA GLN A 303 23.65 -25.36 11.24
C GLN A 303 24.41 -26.69 11.40
N VAL A 304 25.32 -26.98 10.48
CA VAL A 304 26.38 -27.96 10.75
C VAL A 304 27.37 -27.21 11.65
N PRO A 305 27.62 -27.67 12.89
CA PRO A 305 28.66 -27.06 13.71
C PRO A 305 30.02 -27.19 13.01
N PRO A 306 30.96 -26.27 13.24
CA PRO A 306 32.30 -26.31 12.65
C PRO A 306 33.06 -27.60 12.98
#